data_AF-X1A3X2-F1
#
_entry.id   AF-X1A3X2-F1
#
_cell.length_a   1.000
_cell.length_b   1.000
_cell.length_c   1.000
_cell.angle_alpha   90.00
_cell.angle_beta   90.00
_cell.angle_gamma   90.00
#
_symmetry.space_group_name_H-M   'P 1'
#
loop_
_entity.id
_entity.type
_entity.pdbx_description
1 polymer ?
#
loop_
_entity_poly.entity_id
_entity_poly.type
_entity_poly.pdbx_seq_one_letter_code
_entity_poly.pdbx_strand_id
1 'polypeptide(L)'
;MMLQQTQTNRVAEKFQQFIQEFPDFQALANAPLNDVLKVWQGLGYNRRAVALKTIAKKVVSEFIGILPADVEILKSFPQIGHNTASSIVAFAFNMPTFFIEVNIRRV
;
A
#
# COMPACT_ATOMS: atom_id res chain seq x y z
N MET A 1 3.82 0.93 -0.68
CA MET A 1 4.40 -0.43 -0.50
C MET A 1 5.28 -0.88 -1.66
N MET A 2 4.85 -0.81 -2.93
CA MET A 2 5.68 -1.28 -4.06
C MET A 2 7.05 -0.58 -4.16
N LEU A 3 7.12 0.73 -3.91
CA LEU A 3 8.37 1.51 -3.93
C LEU A 3 9.31 1.25 -2.74
N GLN A 4 8.89 0.49 -1.72
CA GLN A 4 9.76 0.17 -0.59
C GLN A 4 10.87 -0.78 -1.06
N GLN A 5 12.12 -0.33 -1.08
CA GLN A 5 13.28 -1.14 -1.50
C GLN A 5 13.12 -1.73 -2.92
N THR A 6 12.45 -1.02 -3.83
CA THR A 6 12.30 -1.43 -5.24
C THR A 6 12.46 -0.20 -6.13
N GLN A 7 13.19 -0.33 -7.23
CA GLN A 7 13.45 0.78 -8.16
C GLN A 7 12.18 1.28 -8.86
N THR A 8 12.06 2.59 -9.03
CA THR A 8 10.86 3.26 -9.58
C THR A 8 10.46 2.73 -10.95
N ASN A 9 11.43 2.55 -11.87
CA ASN A 9 11.15 2.08 -13.24
C ASN A 9 10.43 0.72 -13.24
N ARG A 10 10.89 -0.20 -12.38
CA ARG A 10 10.30 -1.54 -12.22
C ARG A 10 8.92 -1.50 -11.58
N VAL A 11 8.70 -0.55 -10.68
CA VAL A 11 7.38 -0.33 -10.06
C VAL A 11 6.40 0.29 -11.04
N ALA A 12 6.83 1.21 -11.90
CA ALA A 12 5.94 1.91 -12.84
C ALA A 12 5.18 0.93 -13.75
N GLU A 13 5.89 -0.03 -14.36
CA GLU A 13 5.28 -1.06 -15.22
C GLU A 13 4.31 -1.96 -14.45
N LYS A 14 4.73 -2.41 -13.26
CA LYS A 14 3.95 -3.35 -12.44
C LYS A 14 2.76 -2.70 -11.75
N PHE A 15 2.87 -1.43 -11.38
CA PHE A 15 1.79 -0.67 -10.76
C PHE A 15 0.61 -0.52 -11.71
N GLN A 16 0.88 -0.22 -12.99
CA GLN A 16 -0.17 -0.13 -14.01
C GLN A 16 -0.93 -1.45 -14.16
N GLN A 17 -0.22 -2.58 -14.29
CA GLN A 17 -0.83 -3.91 -14.34
C GLN A 17 -1.64 -4.22 -13.08
N PHE A 18 -1.13 -3.86 -11.90
CA PHE A 18 -1.78 -4.15 -10.64
C PHE A 18 -3.07 -3.37 -10.44
N ILE A 19 -3.11 -2.09 -10.79
CA ILE A 19 -4.33 -1.27 -10.68
C ILE A 19 -5.37 -1.64 -11.74
N GLN A 20 -4.94 -2.10 -12.92
CA GLN A 20 -5.87 -2.63 -13.93
C GLN A 20 -6.57 -3.91 -13.44
N GLU A 21 -5.83 -4.83 -12.84
CA GLU A 21 -6.40 -6.09 -12.33
C GLU A 21 -7.17 -5.91 -11.01
N PHE A 22 -6.69 -5.01 -10.14
CA PHE A 22 -7.25 -4.75 -8.82
C PHE A 22 -7.52 -3.24 -8.63
N PRO A 23 -8.60 -2.71 -9.23
CA PRO A 23 -8.88 -1.27 -9.27
C PRO A 23 -9.26 -0.67 -7.90
N ASP A 24 -9.79 -1.49 -6.99
CA ASP A 24 -10.23 -1.06 -5.68
C ASP A 24 -9.93 -2.10 -4.57
N PHE A 25 -10.22 -1.74 -3.33
CA PHE A 25 -10.03 -2.63 -2.18
C PHE A 25 -10.90 -3.87 -2.26
N GLN A 26 -12.08 -3.81 -2.88
CA GLN A 26 -13.01 -4.94 -2.94
C GLN A 26 -12.51 -6.00 -3.94
N ALA A 27 -12.05 -5.59 -5.10
CA ALA A 27 -11.39 -6.43 -6.10
C ALA A 27 -10.16 -7.11 -5.48
N LEU A 28 -9.29 -6.35 -4.80
CA LEU A 28 -8.09 -6.90 -4.18
C LEU A 28 -8.40 -7.85 -2.99
N ALA A 29 -9.41 -7.53 -2.19
CA ALA A 29 -9.82 -8.37 -1.05
C ALA A 29 -10.39 -9.72 -1.49
N ASN A 30 -11.17 -9.72 -2.58
CA ASN A 30 -11.85 -10.90 -3.13
C ASN A 30 -10.94 -11.76 -4.02
N ALA A 31 -9.92 -11.17 -4.66
CA ALA A 31 -9.00 -11.88 -5.52
C ALA A 31 -8.30 -13.06 -4.80
N PRO A 32 -8.10 -14.23 -5.43
CA PRO A 32 -7.29 -15.32 -4.88
C PRO A 32 -5.85 -14.87 -4.57
N LEU A 33 -5.24 -15.41 -3.51
CA LEU A 33 -3.89 -14.97 -3.13
C LEU A 33 -2.87 -15.28 -4.24
N ASN A 34 -3.04 -16.40 -4.93
CA ASN A 34 -2.18 -16.79 -6.05
C ASN A 34 -2.22 -15.76 -7.18
N ASP A 35 -3.37 -15.17 -7.49
CA ASP A 35 -3.47 -14.19 -8.58
C ASP A 35 -2.81 -12.86 -8.19
N VAL A 36 -2.99 -12.42 -6.95
CA VAL A 36 -2.25 -11.27 -6.40
C VAL A 36 -0.73 -11.51 -6.48
N LEU A 37 -0.26 -12.71 -6.13
CA LEU A 37 1.16 -13.06 -6.21
C LEU A 37 1.68 -13.16 -7.65
N LYS A 38 0.88 -13.63 -8.61
CA LYS A 38 1.23 -13.65 -10.04
C LYS A 38 1.45 -12.24 -10.57
N VAL A 39 0.54 -11.31 -10.30
CA VAL A 39 0.69 -9.92 -10.74
C VAL A 39 1.89 -9.25 -10.05
N TRP A 40 2.11 -9.57 -8.77
CA TRP A 40 3.27 -9.09 -7.99
C TRP A 40 4.61 -9.68 -8.42
N GLN A 41 4.61 -10.77 -9.20
CA GLN A 41 5.82 -11.47 -9.59
C GLN A 41 6.80 -10.50 -10.25
N GLY A 42 8.04 -10.55 -9.78
CA GLY A 42 9.08 -9.64 -10.22
C GLY A 42 9.24 -8.38 -9.37
N LEU A 43 8.38 -8.05 -8.40
CA LEU A 43 8.65 -6.93 -7.47
C LEU A 43 9.53 -7.33 -6.27
N GLY A 44 9.70 -8.64 -6.03
CA GLY A 44 10.36 -9.16 -4.84
C GLY A 44 9.55 -8.93 -3.56
N TYR A 45 10.02 -9.52 -2.46
CA TYR A 45 9.38 -9.43 -1.13
C TYR A 45 7.86 -9.71 -1.16
N ASN A 46 7.46 -10.92 -1.53
CA ASN A 46 6.05 -11.34 -1.65
C ASN A 46 5.21 -11.09 -0.39
N ARG A 47 5.85 -10.99 0.79
CA ARG A 47 5.17 -10.58 2.03
C ARG A 47 4.42 -9.25 1.87
N ARG A 48 4.92 -8.30 1.08
CA ARG A 48 4.25 -7.01 0.79
C ARG A 48 2.94 -7.20 0.03
N ALA A 49 2.90 -8.10 -0.94
CA ALA A 49 1.68 -8.46 -1.65
C ALA A 49 0.63 -9.06 -0.70
N VAL A 50 1.07 -9.98 0.18
CA VAL A 50 0.22 -10.58 1.20
C VAL A 50 -0.33 -9.51 2.14
N ALA A 51 0.51 -8.60 2.62
CA ALA A 51 0.09 -7.51 3.49
C ALA A 51 -0.91 -6.56 2.81
N LEU A 52 -0.70 -6.20 1.55
CA LEU A 52 -1.64 -5.40 0.77
C LEU A 52 -3.02 -6.06 0.69
N LYS A 53 -3.07 -7.36 0.39
CA LYS A 53 -4.32 -8.10 0.37
C LYS A 53 -4.99 -8.16 1.75
N THR A 54 -4.22 -8.39 2.82
CA THR A 54 -4.75 -8.37 4.19
C THR A 54 -5.32 -7.01 4.56
N ILE A 55 -4.65 -5.92 4.16
CA ILE A 55 -5.16 -4.56 4.35
C ILE A 55 -6.44 -4.35 3.58
N ALA A 56 -6.51 -4.76 2.31
CA ALA A 56 -7.72 -4.65 1.51
C ALA A 56 -8.90 -5.38 2.17
N LYS A 57 -8.69 -6.60 2.66
CA LYS A 57 -9.70 -7.34 3.43
C LYS A 57 -10.16 -6.59 4.67
N LYS A 58 -9.21 -6.06 5.45
CA LYS A 58 -9.50 -5.29 6.67
C LYS A 58 -10.30 -4.02 6.36
N VAL A 59 -9.92 -3.29 5.32
CA VAL A 59 -10.61 -2.08 4.85
C VAL A 59 -12.04 -2.39 4.41
N VAL A 60 -12.25 -3.48 3.67
CA VAL A 60 -13.59 -3.91 3.27
C VAL A 60 -14.44 -4.34 4.47
N SER A 61 -13.88 -5.12 5.40
CA SER A 61 -14.64 -5.68 6.52
C SER A 61 -14.93 -4.70 7.66
N GLU A 62 -13.97 -3.83 7.99
CA GLU A 62 -14.06 -2.95 9.17
C GLU A 62 -14.38 -1.49 8.81
N PHE A 63 -14.08 -1.07 7.57
CA PHE A 63 -14.20 0.33 7.15
C PHE A 63 -15.06 0.50 5.88
N ILE A 64 -15.87 -0.51 5.53
CA ILE A 64 -16.85 -0.46 4.42
C ILE A 64 -16.18 -0.08 3.09
N GLY A 65 -14.95 -0.55 2.87
CA GLY A 65 -14.19 -0.28 1.64
C GLY A 65 -13.51 1.10 1.59
N ILE A 66 -13.67 1.93 2.63
CA ILE A 66 -13.06 3.26 2.72
C ILE A 66 -11.80 3.18 3.57
N LEU A 67 -10.65 3.61 3.04
CA LEU A 67 -9.42 3.67 3.82
C LEU A 67 -9.55 4.77 4.90
N PRO A 68 -9.25 4.50 6.18
CA PRO A 68 -9.31 5.51 7.22
C PRO A 68 -8.20 6.56 7.06
N ALA A 69 -8.55 7.83 7.23
CA ALA A 69 -7.63 8.97 7.18
C ALA A 69 -6.98 9.24 8.55
N ASP A 70 -6.50 8.20 9.23
CA ASP A 70 -5.94 8.29 10.59
C ASP A 70 -4.60 7.55 10.66
N VAL A 71 -3.56 8.27 11.08
CA VAL A 71 -2.20 7.73 11.15
C VAL A 71 -2.08 6.59 12.16
N GLU A 72 -2.73 6.68 13.31
CA GLU A 72 -2.67 5.65 14.36
C GLU A 72 -3.43 4.39 13.95
N ILE A 73 -4.58 4.56 13.29
CA ILE A 73 -5.29 3.42 12.70
C ILE A 73 -4.45 2.76 11.61
N LEU A 74 -3.88 3.54 10.68
CA LEU A 74 -3.06 3.02 9.60
C LEU A 74 -1.77 2.34 10.11
N LYS A 75 -1.17 2.80 11.20
CA LYS A 75 -0.02 2.14 11.85
C LYS A 75 -0.35 0.74 12.38
N SER A 76 -1.62 0.44 12.66
CA SER A 76 -2.05 -0.90 13.07
C SER A 76 -2.02 -1.91 11.91
N PHE A 77 -1.92 -1.43 10.66
CA PHE A 77 -1.99 -2.27 9.48
C PHE A 77 -0.64 -2.95 9.19
N PRO A 78 -0.65 -4.18 8.65
CA PRO A 78 0.58 -4.94 8.40
C PRO A 78 1.48 -4.21 7.40
N GLN A 79 2.77 -4.08 7.73
CA GLN A 79 3.79 -3.38 6.92
C GLN A 79 3.54 -1.89 6.67
N ILE A 80 2.65 -1.26 7.46
CA ILE A 80 2.50 0.19 7.49
C ILE A 80 3.13 0.70 8.79
N GLY A 81 4.33 1.27 8.69
CA GLY A 81 4.96 2.03 9.77
C GLY A 81 4.55 3.51 9.75
N HIS A 82 4.99 4.27 10.74
CA HIS A 82 4.66 5.70 10.89
C HIS A 82 4.86 6.50 9.59
N ASN A 83 6.03 6.38 8.94
CA ASN A 83 6.30 7.13 7.71
C ASN A 83 5.33 6.80 6.58
N THR A 84 4.98 5.52 6.40
CA THR A 84 4.02 5.12 5.36
C THR A 84 2.61 5.57 5.69
N ALA A 85 2.18 5.48 6.96
CA ALA A 85 0.90 6.00 7.42
C ALA A 85 0.79 7.51 7.19
N SER A 86 1.80 8.28 7.61
CA SER A 86 1.86 9.73 7.40
C SER A 86 1.85 10.07 5.90
N SER A 87 2.63 9.38 5.06
CA SER A 87 2.59 9.60 3.61
C SER A 87 1.21 9.33 3.01
N ILE A 88 0.51 8.27 3.45
CA ILE A 88 -0.85 7.97 2.97
C ILE A 88 -1.78 9.13 3.32
N VAL A 89 -1.77 9.60 4.58
CA VAL A 89 -2.65 10.68 5.03
C VAL A 89 -2.32 12.00 4.34
N ALA A 90 -1.03 12.33 4.17
CA ALA A 90 -0.59 13.51 3.44
C ALA A 90 -1.00 13.49 1.96
N PHE A 91 -0.67 12.41 1.23
CA PHE A 91 -0.85 12.39 -0.23
C PHE A 91 -2.25 11.97 -0.68
N ALA A 92 -2.91 11.05 0.03
CA ALA A 92 -4.22 10.55 -0.37
C ALA A 92 -5.37 11.41 0.18
N PHE A 93 -5.19 12.04 1.34
CA PHE A 93 -6.24 12.83 2.01
C PHE A 93 -5.92 14.33 2.09
N ASN A 94 -4.78 14.77 1.54
CA ASN A 94 -4.33 16.16 1.56
C ASN A 94 -4.31 16.78 2.98
N MET A 95 -4.05 15.95 3.99
CA MET A 95 -4.03 16.37 5.39
C MET A 95 -2.59 16.70 5.82
N PRO A 96 -2.37 17.79 6.60
CA PRO A 96 -1.05 18.12 7.10
C PRO A 96 -0.63 17.10 8.16
N THR A 97 0.24 16.15 7.78
CA THR A 97 0.88 15.24 8.75
C THR A 97 2.30 15.66 9.04
N PHE A 98 2.73 15.53 10.30
CA PHE A 98 4.15 15.62 10.65
C PHE A 98 4.90 14.47 9.98
N PHE A 99 5.60 14.80 8.91
CA PHE A 99 6.37 13.87 8.10
C PHE A 99 7.84 13.95 8.54
N ILE A 100 8.32 12.95 9.27
CA ILE A 100 9.75 12.82 9.58
C ILE A 100 10.38 11.93 8.49
N GLU A 101 10.84 12.56 7.42
CA GLU A 101 11.57 11.88 6.35
C GLU A 101 13.07 11.80 6.68
N VAL A 102 13.62 10.58 6.69
CA VAL A 102 15.05 10.35 6.98
C VAL A 102 15.95 10.66 5.78
N ASN A 103 15.40 10.97 4.61
CA ASN A 103 16.15 11.29 3.39
C ASN A 103 16.63 12.75 3.29
N ILE A 104 16.40 13.60 4.31
CA ILE A 104 16.85 15.00 4.31
C ILE A 104 18.39 15.14 4.47
N ARG A 105 19.14 14.05 4.69
CA ARG A 105 20.60 14.11 4.86
C ARG A 105 21.42 14.35 3.58
N ARG A 106 20.79 14.63 2.44
CA ARG A 106 21.51 15.07 1.24
C ARG A 106 20.65 16.04 0.43
N VAL A 107 20.58 17.28 0.90
CA VAL A 107 20.33 18.47 0.06
C VAL A 107 21.61 19.28 0.03
#